data_AF-A0A4R4K2D5-F1
#
_entry.id   AF-A0A4R4K2D5-F1
#
_cell.length_a   1.000
_cell.length_b   1.000
_cell.length_c   1.000
_cell.angle_alpha   90.00
_cell.angle_beta   90.00
_cell.angle_gamma   90.00
#
_symmetry.space_group_name_H-M   'P 1'
#
loop_
_entity.id
_entity.type
_entity.pdbx_description
1 polymer ?
#
loop_
_entity_poly.entity_id
_entity_poly.type
_entity_poly.pdbx_seq_one_letter_code
_entity_poly.pdbx_strand_id
1 'polypeptide(L)'
;MSEADKSKAQLVIVTGLVVIYFIFGSRFPYLLYAAGAVGVISIAVPFLGDLIVKGWYKLAEILGAINGRILLSIIFFLILFPIAVLSRMGRKNPLSLKKEKSGSAFTERNHLYTAKDLEQVW
;
A
#
# COMPACT_ATOMS: atom_id res chain seq x y z
N MET A 1 -7.87 -6.30 19.67
CA MET A 1 -8.66 -5.15 19.19
C MET A 1 -9.44 -4.61 20.37
N SER A 2 -9.47 -3.29 20.59
CA SER A 2 -10.20 -2.71 21.72
C SER A 2 -11.71 -2.90 21.52
N GLU A 3 -12.48 -3.02 22.61
CA GLU A 3 -13.94 -3.06 22.56
C GLU A 3 -14.51 -1.82 21.86
N ALA A 4 -13.88 -0.66 22.06
CA ALA A 4 -14.26 0.57 21.36
C ALA A 4 -14.08 0.47 19.83
N ASP A 5 -13.04 -0.22 19.35
CA ASP A 5 -12.79 -0.39 17.92
C ASP A 5 -13.79 -1.35 17.28
N LYS A 6 -14.22 -2.38 18.02
CA LYS A 6 -15.27 -3.30 17.61
C LYS A 6 -16.60 -2.56 17.44
N SER A 7 -17.01 -1.77 18.44
CA SER A 7 -18.25 -1.00 18.38
C SER A 7 -18.23 0.05 17.26
N LYS A 8 -17.08 0.71 17.04
CA LYS A 8 -16.90 1.62 15.89
C LYS A 8 -17.08 0.88 14.56
N ALA A 9 -16.46 -0.30 14.40
CA ALA A 9 -16.59 -1.09 13.18
C ALA A 9 -18.05 -1.52 12.93
N GLN A 10 -18.75 -1.98 13.97
CA GLN A 10 -20.18 -2.32 13.89
C GLN A 10 -21.01 -1.10 13.47
N LEU A 11 -20.76 0.06 14.07
CA LEU A 11 -21.45 1.30 13.72
C LEU A 11 -21.18 1.72 12.28
N VAL A 12 -19.92 1.63 11.82
CA VAL A 12 -19.54 1.94 10.44
C VAL A 12 -20.23 1.00 9.46
N ILE A 13 -20.34 -0.29 9.77
CA ILE A 13 -21.07 -1.27 8.93
C ILE A 13 -22.54 -0.88 8.83
N VAL A 14 -23.21 -0.64 9.96
CA VAL A 14 -24.64 -0.28 9.98
C VAL A 14 -24.88 1.05 9.26
N THR A 15 -24.06 2.06 9.55
CA THR A 15 -24.16 3.39 8.92
C THR A 15 -23.90 3.31 7.43
N GLY A 16 -22.90 2.54 7.01
CA GLY A 16 -22.59 2.30 5.60
C GLY A 16 -23.77 1.68 4.85
N LEU A 17 -24.40 0.64 5.41
CA LEU A 17 -25.59 0.03 4.81
C LEU A 17 -26.76 1.01 4.68
N VAL A 18 -26.98 1.85 5.71
CA VAL A 18 -28.03 2.89 5.68
C VAL A 18 -27.72 3.95 4.62
N VAL A 19 -26.49 4.45 4.55
CA VAL A 19 -26.07 5.45 3.55
C VAL A 19 -26.22 4.89 2.13
N ILE A 20 -25.81 3.63 1.89
CA ILE A 20 -25.98 2.97 0.60
C ILE A 20 -27.47 2.86 0.24
N TYR A 21 -28.34 2.52 1.21
CA TYR A 21 -29.79 2.52 0.98
C TYR A 21 -30.31 3.90 0.52
N PHE A 22 -29.85 4.98 1.15
CA PHE A 22 -30.26 6.34 0.75
C PHE A 22 -29.72 6.76 -0.62
N ILE A 23 -28.51 6.33 -1.00
CA ILE A 23 -27.91 6.67 -2.30
C ILE A 23 -28.58 5.90 -3.45
N PHE A 24 -28.83 4.62 -3.27
CA PHE A 24 -29.41 3.76 -4.32
C PHE A 24 -30.95 3.77 -4.35
N GLY A 25 -31.57 4.47 -3.40
CA GLY A 25 -33.02 4.61 -3.26
C GLY A 25 -33.73 3.30 -2.93
N SER A 26 -35.07 3.35 -2.82
CA SER A 26 -35.97 2.24 -2.48
C SER A 26 -35.93 1.02 -3.43
N ARG A 27 -34.99 0.97 -4.37
CA ARG A 27 -34.75 -0.18 -5.25
C ARG A 27 -34.28 -1.42 -4.49
N PHE A 28 -33.65 -1.24 -3.33
CA PHE A 28 -33.16 -2.33 -2.49
C PHE A 28 -33.60 -2.15 -1.02
N PRO A 29 -34.90 -2.36 -0.71
CA PRO A 29 -35.42 -2.23 0.67
C PRO A 29 -34.75 -3.21 1.64
N TYR A 30 -34.24 -4.33 1.12
CA TYR A 30 -33.50 -5.33 1.89
C TYR A 30 -32.26 -4.79 2.61
N LEU A 31 -31.64 -3.71 2.11
CA LEU A 31 -30.47 -3.12 2.80
C LEU A 31 -30.83 -2.54 4.16
N LEU A 32 -32.01 -1.93 4.29
CA LEU A 32 -32.44 -1.33 5.56
C LEU A 32 -32.75 -2.43 6.59
N TYR A 33 -33.41 -3.51 6.16
CA TYR A 33 -33.63 -4.69 7.00
C TYR A 33 -32.32 -5.35 7.41
N ALA A 34 -31.35 -5.44 6.49
CA ALA A 34 -30.01 -5.96 6.79
C ALA A 34 -29.27 -5.08 7.80
N ALA A 35 -29.32 -3.75 7.66
CA ALA A 35 -28.71 -2.81 8.61
C ALA A 35 -29.32 -2.96 10.01
N GLY A 36 -30.65 -3.03 10.09
CA GLY A 36 -31.37 -3.26 11.34
C GLY A 36 -31.00 -4.60 11.97
N ALA A 37 -31.01 -5.68 11.19
CA ALA A 37 -30.65 -7.01 11.67
C ALA A 37 -29.21 -7.07 12.19
N VAL A 38 -28.24 -6.54 11.43
CA VAL A 38 -26.83 -6.49 11.84
C VAL A 38 -26.65 -5.67 13.11
N GLY A 39 -27.31 -4.52 13.22
CA GLY A 39 -27.26 -3.68 14.42
C GLY A 39 -27.83 -4.39 15.65
N VAL A 40 -29.04 -4.97 15.53
CA VAL A 40 -29.70 -5.70 16.62
C VAL A 40 -28.90 -6.93 17.03
N ILE A 41 -28.43 -7.74 16.08
CA ILE A 41 -27.62 -8.94 16.37
C ILE A 41 -26.32 -8.58 17.06
N SER A 42 -25.66 -7.48 16.64
CA SER A 42 -24.40 -7.04 17.24
C SER A 42 -24.56 -6.63 18.70
N ILE A 43 -25.72 -6.05 19.07
CA ILE A 43 -26.03 -5.65 20.45
C ILE A 43 -26.54 -6.83 21.28
N ALA A 44 -27.45 -7.63 20.71
CA ALA A 44 -28.11 -8.73 21.42
C ALA A 44 -27.17 -9.91 21.67
N VAL A 45 -26.23 -10.18 20.75
CA VAL A 45 -25.32 -11.32 20.82
C VAL A 45 -23.89 -10.85 20.50
N PRO A 46 -23.11 -10.44 21.52
CA PRO A 46 -21.74 -9.91 21.34
C PRO A 46 -20.83 -10.86 20.56
N PHE A 47 -20.98 -12.17 20.73
CA PHE A 47 -20.23 -13.19 19.99
C PHE A 47 -20.43 -13.10 18.47
N LEU A 48 -21.67 -12.90 18.02
CA LEU A 48 -21.96 -12.75 16.59
C LEU A 48 -21.49 -11.39 16.07
N GLY A 49 -21.63 -10.33 16.86
CA GLY A 49 -21.06 -9.02 16.56
C GLY A 49 -19.55 -9.08 16.34
N ASP A 50 -18.83 -9.79 17.20
CA ASP A 50 -17.38 -10.00 17.08
C ASP A 50 -17.01 -10.78 15.81
N LEU A 51 -17.81 -11.78 15.44
CA LEU A 51 -17.58 -12.57 14.22
C LEU A 51 -17.75 -11.72 12.96
N ILE A 52 -18.78 -10.86 12.93
CA ILE A 52 -19.04 -9.92 11.82
C ILE A 52 -17.84 -8.97 11.68
N VAL A 53 -17.39 -8.39 12.79
CA VAL A 53 -16.25 -7.48 12.83
C VAL A 53 -14.98 -8.20 12.35
N LYS A 54 -14.73 -9.43 12.81
CA LYS A 54 -13.58 -10.21 12.36
C LYS A 54 -13.62 -10.48 10.85
N GLY A 55 -14.79 -10.78 10.30
CA GLY A 55 -15.00 -10.93 8.86
C GLY A 55 -14.71 -9.62 8.09
N TRP A 56 -15.21 -8.50 8.61
CA TRP A 56 -14.98 -7.16 8.05
C TRP A 56 -13.50 -6.80 8.00
N TYR A 57 -12.76 -7.02 9.09
CA TYR A 57 -11.33 -6.75 9.13
C TYR A 57 -10.52 -7.66 8.20
N LYS A 58 -10.91 -8.94 8.06
CA LYS A 58 -10.27 -9.84 7.10
C LYS A 58 -10.46 -9.36 5.65
N LEU A 59 -11.64 -8.83 5.33
CA LEU A 59 -11.89 -8.20 4.04
C LEU A 59 -11.01 -6.95 3.85
N ALA A 60 -10.91 -6.10 4.87
CA ALA A 60 -10.05 -4.91 4.84
C ALA A 60 -8.57 -5.26 4.66
N GLU A 61 -8.10 -6.35 5.27
CA GLU A 61 -6.72 -6.84 5.12
C GLU A 61 -6.43 -7.27 3.68
N ILE A 62 -7.34 -8.03 3.05
CA ILE A 62 -7.22 -8.44 1.65
C ILE A 62 -7.20 -7.23 0.73
N LEU A 63 -8.12 -6.28 0.93
CA LEU A 63 -8.15 -5.03 0.15
C LEU A 63 -6.87 -4.20 0.36
N GLY A 64 -6.36 -4.13 1.59
CA GLY A 64 -5.11 -3.44 1.91
C GLY A 64 -3.92 -4.06 1.20
N ALA A 65 -3.83 -5.39 1.17
CA ALA A 65 -2.78 -6.12 0.46
C ALA A 65 -2.81 -5.86 -1.06
N ILE A 66 -4.01 -5.79 -1.64
CA ILE A 66 -4.20 -5.45 -3.05
C ILE A 66 -3.82 -3.98 -3.30
N ASN A 67 -4.27 -3.07 -2.45
CA ASN A 67 -4.01 -1.63 -2.58
C ASN A 67 -2.51 -1.30 -2.59
N GLY A 68 -1.71 -1.96 -1.73
CA GLY A 68 -0.25 -1.77 -1.73
C GLY A 68 0.39 -2.14 -3.07
N ARG A 69 -0.06 -3.23 -3.70
CA ARG A 69 0.42 -3.64 -5.03
C ARG A 69 -0.03 -2.69 -6.12
N ILE A 70 -1.30 -2.26 -6.09
CA ILE A 70 -1.85 -1.30 -7.06
C ILE A 70 -1.08 0.01 -6.98
N LEU A 71 -0.96 0.58 -5.78
CA LEU A 71 -0.29 1.86 -5.57
C LEU A 71 1.17 1.81 -6.04
N LEU A 72 1.91 0.77 -5.65
CA LEU A 72 3.31 0.61 -6.08
C LEU A 72 3.43 0.42 -7.59
N SER A 73 2.51 -0.34 -8.21
CA SER A 73 2.49 -0.52 -9.66
C SER A 73 2.21 0.80 -10.38
N ILE A 74 1.25 1.59 -9.90
CA ILE A 74 0.94 2.91 -10.45
C ILE A 74 2.17 3.83 -10.35
N ILE A 75 2.80 3.92 -9.17
CA ILE A 75 4.01 4.73 -8.97
C ILE A 75 5.14 4.24 -9.90
N PHE A 76 5.33 2.93 -10.01
CA PHE A 76 6.34 2.36 -10.88
C PHE A 76 6.09 2.75 -12.34
N PHE A 77 4.89 2.52 -12.88
CA PHE A 77 4.61 2.76 -14.29
C PHE A 77 4.48 4.25 -14.66
N LEU A 78 3.96 5.08 -13.77
CA LEU A 78 3.76 6.51 -14.06
C LEU A 78 4.99 7.37 -13.76
N ILE A 79 5.85 6.96 -12.82
CA ILE A 79 6.98 7.77 -12.37
C ILE A 79 8.31 7.06 -12.66
N LEU A 80 8.55 5.91 -12.05
CA LEU A 80 9.87 5.27 -12.10
C LEU A 80 10.22 4.77 -13.51
N PHE A 81 9.25 4.16 -14.19
CA PHE A 81 9.41 3.60 -15.54
C PHE A 81 9.76 4.67 -16.58
N PRO A 82 9.01 5.79 -16.73
CA PRO A 82 9.39 6.83 -17.68
C PRO A 82 10.74 7.46 -17.33
N ILE A 83 11.06 7.67 -16.04
CA ILE A 83 12.37 8.16 -15.62
C ILE A 83 13.48 7.18 -16.05
N ALA A 84 13.27 5.88 -15.84
CA ALA A 84 14.23 4.85 -16.23
C ALA A 84 14.40 4.78 -17.75
N VAL A 85 13.32 4.91 -18.53
CA VAL A 85 13.38 4.96 -20.00
C VAL A 85 14.16 6.19 -20.47
N LEU A 86 13.86 7.38 -19.94
CA LEU A 86 14.60 8.61 -20.28
C LEU A 86 16.08 8.52 -19.88
N SER A 87 16.37 7.99 -18.69
CA SER A 87 17.73 7.74 -18.22
C SER A 87 18.48 6.78 -19.16
N ARG A 88 17.81 5.73 -19.64
CA ARG A 88 18.38 4.74 -20.57
C ARG A 88 18.61 5.29 -21.98
N MET A 89 17.79 6.24 -22.42
CA MET A 89 18.01 6.95 -23.69
C MET A 89 19.26 7.84 -23.62
N GLY A 90 19.57 8.38 -22.45
CA GLY A 90 20.88 8.99 -22.20
C GLY A 90 22.00 7.94 -22.31
N ARG A 91 23.05 8.21 -23.09
CA ARG A 91 24.25 7.35 -23.22
C ARG A 91 25.08 7.22 -21.93
N LYS A 92 24.52 7.52 -20.76
CA LYS A 92 25.24 7.43 -19.49
C LYS A 92 25.37 5.94 -19.12
N ASN A 93 26.61 5.53 -18.83
CA ASN A 93 26.96 4.19 -18.36
C ASN A 93 27.32 4.26 -16.85
N PRO A 94 26.40 4.68 -15.96
CA PRO A 94 26.73 4.97 -14.56
C PRO A 94 27.28 3.75 -13.81
N LEU A 95 26.89 2.55 -14.23
CA LEU A 95 27.33 1.29 -13.64
C LEU A 95 28.51 0.65 -14.40
N SER A 96 29.11 1.35 -15.38
CA SER A 96 30.20 0.84 -16.22
C SER A 96 29.94 -0.55 -16.82
N LEU A 97 28.66 -0.89 -17.07
CA LEU A 97 28.23 -2.21 -17.54
C LEU A 97 28.56 -2.44 -19.01
N LYS A 98 28.70 -1.36 -19.79
CA LYS A 98 29.25 -1.44 -21.15
C LYS A 98 30.75 -1.24 -21.11
N LYS A 99 31.46 -2.04 -21.90
CA LYS A 99 32.91 -1.93 -22.08
C LYS A 99 33.24 -0.57 -22.70
N GLU A 100 33.77 0.32 -21.88
CA GLU A 100 34.35 1.60 -22.31
C GLU A 100 35.55 1.32 -23.23
N LYS A 101 35.94 2.28 -24.08
CA LYS A 101 37.13 2.14 -24.96
C LYS A 101 38.47 2.06 -24.19
N SER A 102 38.43 2.14 -22.85
CA SER A 102 39.58 1.87 -21.99
C SER A 102 40.02 0.42 -22.12
N GLY A 103 41.34 0.19 -22.22
CA GLY A 103 41.92 -1.16 -22.25
C GLY A 103 41.78 -1.93 -20.92
N SER A 104 41.24 -1.29 -19.88
CA SER A 104 41.16 -1.82 -18.52
C SER A 104 39.84 -1.44 -17.85
N ALA A 105 39.34 -2.31 -16.97
CA ALA A 105 38.20 -2.05 -16.10
C ALA A 105 38.56 -1.23 -14.86
N PHE A 106 39.87 -0.98 -14.63
CA PHE A 106 40.34 -0.14 -13.54
C PHE A 106 40.13 1.34 -13.87
N THR A 107 39.77 2.13 -12.85
CA THR A 107 39.70 3.59 -12.94
C THR A 107 40.99 4.18 -12.36
N GLU A 108 41.68 5.02 -13.13
CA GLU A 108 42.84 5.74 -12.61
C GLU A 108 42.39 6.80 -11.61
N ARG A 109 42.66 6.54 -10.33
CA ARG A 109 42.54 7.53 -9.27
C ARG A 109 43.85 8.27 -9.18
N ASN A 110 43.99 9.36 -9.94
CA ASN A 110 45.11 10.31 -9.83
C ASN A 110 45.00 11.11 -8.50
N HIS A 111 44.97 10.40 -7.38
CA HIS A 111 44.84 10.96 -6.04
C HIS A 111 46.21 11.12 -5.41
N LEU A 112 46.54 12.35 -5.00
CA LEU A 112 47.74 12.64 -4.23
C LEU A 112 47.46 12.33 -2.76
N TYR A 113 48.06 11.24 -2.28
CA TYR A 113 47.89 10.78 -0.91
C TYR A 113 48.40 11.81 0.09
N THR A 114 47.58 12.11 1.09
CA THR A 114 47.90 12.98 2.22
C THR A 114 47.93 12.18 3.51
N ALA A 115 48.52 12.74 4.58
CA ALA A 115 48.58 12.08 5.89
C ALA A 115 47.20 11.67 6.43
N LYS A 116 46.15 12.44 6.12
CA LYS A 116 44.77 12.13 6.50
C LYS A 116 44.22 10.86 5.86
N ASP A 117 44.67 10.53 4.64
CA ASP A 117 44.24 9.31 3.94
C ASP A 117 44.82 8.03 4.58
N LEU A 118 45.84 8.17 5.44
CA LEU A 118 46.44 7.07 6.20
C LEU A 118 45.75 6.85 7.56
N GLU A 119 44.93 7.79 8.01
CA GLU A 119 44.13 7.64 9.25
C GLU A 119 42.89 6.78 9.00
N GLN A 120 42.33 6.80 7.79
CA GLN A 120 41.25 5.91 7.35
C GLN A 120 41.61 5.21 6.05
N VAL A 121 42.18 4.01 6.20
CA VAL A 121 42.72 3.19 5.12
C VAL A 121 41.66 2.45 4.29
N TRP A 122 40.36 2.60 4.62
CA TRP A 122 39.25 1.85 4.04
C TRP A 122 38.32 2.71 3.16
#